data_AF-A0A0R1JN37-F1
#
_entry.id   AF-A0A0R1JN37-F1
#
_cell.length_a   1.000
_cell.length_b   1.000
_cell.length_c   1.000
_cell.angle_alpha   90.00
_cell.angle_beta   90.00
_cell.angle_gamma   90.00
#
_symmetry.space_group_name_H-M   'P 1'
#
loop_
_entity.id
_entity.type
_entity.pdbx_description
1 polymer ?
#
loop_
_entity_poly.entity_id
_entity_poly.type
_entity_poly.pdbx_seq_one_letter_code
_entity_poly.pdbx_strand_id
1 'polypeptide(L)'
;MSQRQGFTLVEALLSLGVVALLLGLTTGWGRYLSRPSGVDTTAPYVMIQALERPERYEYVGLKDQGILLKDHFDAEKVVWLTVNERGILGISDQLGRGHLPILTDVTALEWRPVATTGTVILRVKRGRRAKWQTALLDLRAPSGDL
;
A
#
# COMPACT_ATOMS: atom_id res chain seq x y z
N MET A 1 43.76 40.21 41.30
CA MET A 1 42.47 39.81 41.92
C MET A 1 41.48 39.61 40.79
N SER A 2 40.93 38.40 40.62
CA SER A 2 40.16 37.98 39.44
C SER A 2 38.72 38.49 39.50
N GLN A 3 38.28 39.19 38.46
CA GLN A 3 36.98 39.85 38.36
C GLN A 3 35.91 38.79 38.02
N ARG A 4 35.08 38.46 39.00
CA ARG A 4 33.93 37.55 38.81
C ARG A 4 32.85 38.28 38.02
N GLN A 5 32.84 38.11 36.69
CA GLN A 5 31.72 38.53 35.84
C GLN A 5 30.56 37.58 36.06
N GLY A 6 29.48 38.10 36.65
CA GLY A 6 28.27 37.33 36.93
C GLY A 6 27.53 37.00 35.64
N PHE A 7 27.14 35.74 35.51
CA PHE A 7 26.34 35.23 34.40
C PHE A 7 25.01 35.98 34.32
N THR A 8 24.78 36.71 33.24
CA THR A 8 23.56 37.52 33.09
C THR A 8 22.39 36.67 32.59
N LEU A 9 21.15 37.02 32.98
CA LEU A 9 19.94 36.32 32.53
C LEU A 9 19.83 36.29 30.98
N VAL A 10 20.36 37.32 30.32
CA VAL A 10 20.40 37.42 28.86
C VAL A 10 21.35 36.40 28.25
N GLU A 11 22.52 36.16 28.84
CA GLU A 11 23.43 35.09 28.41
C GLU A 11 22.84 33.70 28.66
N ALA A 12 22.08 33.52 29.74
CA ALA A 12 21.35 32.28 30.00
C ALA A 12 20.35 31.98 28.88
N LEU A 13 19.60 32.99 28.44
CA LEU A 13 18.63 32.85 27.35
C LEU A 13 19.29 32.59 25.99
N LEU A 14 20.39 33.28 25.70
CA LEU A 14 21.16 33.09 24.46
C LEU A 14 21.77 31.69 24.39
N SER A 15 22.38 31.22 25.48
CA SER A 15 22.94 29.87 25.57
C SER A 15 21.86 28.79 25.43
N LEU A 16 20.66 29.00 25.99
CA LEU A 16 19.52 28.10 25.84
C LEU A 16 19.05 28.00 24.38
N GLY A 17 19.02 29.13 23.65
CA GLY A 17 18.70 29.16 22.23
C GLY A 17 19.72 28.42 21.37
N VAL A 18 21.03 28.63 21.63
CA VAL A 18 22.11 27.94 20.91
C VAL A 18 22.06 26.44 21.17
N VAL A 19 21.85 26.01 22.41
CA VAL A 19 21.72 24.59 22.77
C VAL A 19 20.49 23.97 22.10
N ALA A 20 19.34 24.64 22.09
CA ALA A 20 18.14 24.15 21.40
C ALA A 20 18.37 24.00 19.88
N LEU A 21 19.11 24.93 19.27
CA LEU A 21 19.43 24.91 17.85
C LEU A 21 20.42 23.78 17.51
N LEU A 22 21.46 23.59 18.34
CA LEU A 22 22.38 22.45 18.23
C LEU A 22 21.69 21.11 18.46
N LEU A 23 20.75 21.04 19.42
CA LEU A 23 19.92 19.85 19.63
C LEU A 23 19.05 19.58 18.41
N GLY A 24 18.40 20.58 17.82
CA GLY A 24 17.61 20.40 16.58
C GLY A 24 18.45 19.91 15.39
N LEU A 25 19.68 20.40 15.25
CA LEU A 25 20.62 19.99 14.21
C LEU A 25 21.17 18.57 14.42
N THR A 26 21.50 18.20 15.68
CA THR A 26 22.10 16.89 16.02
C THR A 26 21.08 15.77 16.19
N THR A 27 19.88 16.05 16.69
CA THR A 27 18.79 15.06 16.83
C THR A 27 18.03 14.79 15.55
N GLY A 28 18.35 15.52 14.46
CA GLY A 28 17.96 15.13 13.11
C GLY A 28 16.55 15.53 12.72
N TRP A 29 16.28 16.83 12.63
CA TRP A 29 15.15 17.33 11.83
C TRP A 29 15.22 16.95 10.34
N GLY A 30 16.34 16.39 9.86
CA GLY A 30 16.44 15.77 8.53
C GLY A 30 15.48 14.61 8.27
N ARG A 31 14.92 13.96 9.32
CA ARG A 31 13.95 12.88 9.15
C ARG A 31 12.54 13.36 8.81
N TYR A 32 12.17 14.59 9.16
CA TYR A 32 10.83 15.13 8.85
C TYR A 32 10.73 15.78 7.46
N LEU A 33 11.86 16.15 6.84
CA LEU A 33 11.90 16.60 5.43
C LEU A 33 12.08 15.45 4.44
N SER A 34 12.42 14.26 4.91
CA SER A 34 12.48 13.06 4.08
C SER A 34 11.06 12.54 3.87
N ARG A 35 10.29 13.26 3.06
CA ARG A 35 9.05 12.74 2.48
C ARG A 35 9.45 11.44 1.76
N PRO A 36 8.97 10.24 2.17
CA PRO A 36 9.18 9.05 1.39
C PRO A 36 8.32 9.22 0.15
N SER A 37 8.91 9.86 -0.86
CA SER A 37 8.31 10.17 -2.16
C SER A 37 8.74 9.15 -3.21
N GLY A 38 9.22 7.99 -2.76
CA GLY A 38 9.23 6.79 -3.58
C GLY A 38 7.87 6.13 -3.45
N VAL A 39 6.93 6.48 -4.33
CA VAL A 39 5.84 5.53 -4.63
C VAL A 39 6.54 4.26 -5.06
N ASP A 40 6.41 3.20 -4.27
CA ASP A 40 7.05 1.92 -4.56
C ASP A 40 6.58 1.44 -5.94
N THR A 41 7.47 1.54 -6.92
CA THR A 41 7.23 1.18 -8.32
C THR A 41 7.15 -0.32 -8.53
N THR A 42 7.58 -1.12 -7.54
CA THR A 42 7.56 -2.58 -7.61
C THR A 42 6.26 -3.19 -7.10
N ALA A 43 5.49 -2.46 -6.29
CA ALA A 43 4.24 -2.94 -5.73
C ALA A 43 3.19 -3.48 -6.73
N PRO A 44 3.00 -2.92 -7.94
CA PRO A 44 2.12 -3.54 -8.94
C PRO A 44 2.63 -4.92 -9.36
N TYR A 45 3.95 -5.16 -9.42
CA TYR A 45 4.51 -6.49 -9.72
C TYR A 45 4.29 -7.47 -8.58
N VAL A 46 4.44 -7.04 -7.33
CA VAL A 46 4.15 -7.87 -6.15
C VAL A 46 2.67 -8.28 -6.11
N MET A 47 1.78 -7.34 -6.46
CA MET A 47 0.35 -7.61 -6.57
C MET A 47 0.02 -8.58 -7.70
N ILE A 48 0.62 -8.40 -8.89
CA ILE A 48 0.48 -9.32 -10.02
C ILE A 48 0.95 -10.71 -9.59
N GLN A 49 2.13 -10.86 -8.98
CA GLN A 49 2.63 -12.16 -8.52
C GLN A 49 1.75 -12.80 -7.41
N ALA A 50 1.08 -12.00 -6.60
CA ALA A 50 0.16 -12.52 -5.59
C ALA A 50 -1.15 -13.03 -6.21
N LEU A 51 -1.61 -12.42 -7.29
CA LEU A 51 -2.91 -12.70 -7.93
C LEU A 51 -2.80 -13.66 -9.12
N GLU A 52 -1.80 -13.51 -9.98
CA GLU A 52 -1.45 -14.41 -11.08
C GLU A 52 -0.74 -15.67 -10.56
N ARG A 53 -1.36 -16.33 -9.58
CA ARG A 53 -1.11 -17.75 -9.36
C ARG A 53 -2.15 -18.49 -10.19
N PRO A 54 -1.82 -18.88 -11.44
CA PRO A 54 -2.80 -19.37 -12.41
C PRO A 54 -3.58 -20.60 -11.93
N GLU A 55 -3.05 -21.33 -10.95
CA GLU A 55 -3.70 -22.51 -10.38
C GLU A 55 -4.53 -22.22 -9.12
N ARG A 56 -4.50 -20.98 -8.60
CA ARG A 56 -5.12 -20.66 -7.33
C ARG A 56 -6.42 -19.91 -7.47
N TYR A 57 -6.46 -18.86 -8.29
CA TYR A 57 -7.61 -17.95 -8.34
C TYR A 57 -8.22 -17.89 -9.73
N GLU A 58 -9.51 -18.21 -9.81
CA GLU A 58 -10.31 -18.06 -11.03
C GLU A 58 -11.28 -16.88 -10.90
N TYR A 59 -11.38 -16.05 -11.93
CA TYR A 59 -12.32 -14.95 -11.97
C TYR A 59 -13.77 -15.42 -12.16
N VAL A 60 -14.64 -15.08 -11.22
CA VAL A 60 -16.07 -15.47 -11.23
C VAL A 60 -16.99 -14.31 -11.60
N GLY A 61 -16.60 -13.08 -11.27
CA GLY A 61 -17.42 -11.91 -11.59
C GLY A 61 -17.02 -10.63 -10.86
N LEU A 62 -17.77 -9.57 -11.13
CA LEU A 62 -17.67 -8.30 -10.42
C LEU A 62 -18.70 -8.22 -9.30
N LYS A 63 -18.30 -7.66 -8.16
CA LYS A 63 -19.21 -7.33 -7.05
C LYS A 63 -18.79 -6.00 -6.43
N ASP A 64 -19.71 -5.04 -6.46
CA ASP A 64 -19.48 -3.66 -5.99
C ASP A 64 -18.25 -3.03 -6.66
N GLN A 65 -17.24 -2.63 -5.87
CA GLN A 65 -15.95 -2.11 -6.34
C GLN A 65 -14.84 -3.18 -6.35
N GLY A 66 -15.19 -4.46 -6.18
CA GLY A 66 -14.26 -5.58 -6.12
C GLY A 66 -14.56 -6.66 -7.15
N ILE A 67 -13.74 -7.71 -7.16
CA ILE A 67 -13.96 -8.91 -7.96
C ILE A 67 -14.14 -10.15 -7.07
N LEU A 68 -15.01 -11.05 -7.52
CA LEU A 68 -15.18 -12.37 -6.93
C LEU A 68 -14.22 -13.34 -7.61
N LEU A 69 -13.48 -14.06 -6.79
CA LEU A 69 -12.52 -15.07 -7.21
C LEU A 69 -12.92 -16.41 -6.59
N LYS A 70 -12.68 -17.51 -7.29
CA LYS A 70 -12.77 -18.87 -6.76
C LYS A 70 -11.37 -19.32 -6.39
N ASP A 71 -11.14 -19.66 -5.10
CA ASP A 71 -9.87 -20.21 -4.63
C ASP A 71 -9.89 -21.74 -4.79
N HIS A 72 -9.12 -22.26 -5.74
CA HIS A 72 -9.02 -23.69 -6.04
C HIS A 72 -8.21 -24.48 -5.00
N PHE A 73 -7.46 -23.80 -4.13
CA PHE A 73 -6.66 -24.43 -3.09
C PHE A 73 -7.43 -24.66 -1.79
N ASP A 74 -8.47 -23.86 -1.53
CA ASP A 74 -9.29 -23.90 -0.31
C ASP A 74 -10.74 -24.27 -0.65
N ALA A 75 -10.94 -25.56 -0.98
CA ALA A 75 -12.26 -26.16 -1.22
C ALA A 75 -13.14 -25.40 -2.23
N GLU A 76 -12.53 -24.81 -3.26
CA GLU A 76 -13.24 -24.05 -4.30
C GLU A 76 -14.07 -22.87 -3.75
N LYS A 77 -13.64 -22.31 -2.61
CA LYS A 77 -14.35 -21.23 -1.93
C LYS A 77 -14.31 -19.94 -2.74
N VAL A 78 -15.45 -19.24 -2.80
CA VAL A 78 -15.51 -17.90 -3.37
C VAL A 78 -14.98 -16.88 -2.37
N VAL A 79 -13.96 -16.13 -2.78
CA VAL A 79 -13.34 -15.02 -2.07
C VAL A 79 -13.59 -13.71 -2.81
N TRP A 80 -13.47 -12.61 -2.08
CA TRP A 80 -13.70 -11.26 -2.57
C TRP A 80 -12.42 -10.44 -2.46
N LEU A 81 -11.97 -9.90 -3.59
CA LEU A 81 -10.83 -9.01 -3.66
C LEU A 81 -11.33 -7.56 -3.72
N THR A 82 -11.10 -6.82 -2.64
CA THR A 82 -11.62 -5.46 -2.46
C THR A 82 -10.67 -4.59 -1.65
N VAL A 83 -10.91 -3.28 -1.64
CA VAL A 83 -10.19 -2.31 -0.81
C VAL A 83 -10.99 -2.04 0.44
N ASN A 84 -10.36 -2.18 1.60
CA ASN A 84 -10.98 -1.82 2.86
C ASN A 84 -10.93 -0.30 3.11
N GLU A 85 -11.61 0.16 4.15
CA GLU A 85 -11.66 1.59 4.53
C GLU A 85 -10.28 2.19 4.86
N ARG A 86 -9.28 1.35 5.15
CA ARG A 86 -7.89 1.76 5.41
C ARG A 86 -7.07 1.89 4.12
N GLY A 87 -7.68 1.70 2.95
CA GLY A 87 -6.98 1.76 1.67
C GLY A 87 -6.08 0.54 1.42
N ILE A 88 -6.40 -0.61 2.00
CA ILE A 88 -5.67 -1.86 1.78
C ILE A 88 -6.49 -2.75 0.84
N LEU A 89 -5.92 -3.03 -0.33
CA LEU A 89 -6.42 -4.06 -1.23
C LEU A 89 -6.02 -5.42 -0.67
N GLY A 90 -7.01 -6.28 -0.46
CA GLY A 90 -6.76 -7.62 0.05
C GLY A 90 -7.90 -8.58 -0.28
N ILE A 91 -7.63 -9.86 -0.06
CA ILE A 91 -8.59 -10.94 -0.26
C ILE A 91 -9.29 -11.19 1.08
N SER A 92 -10.61 -11.28 1.06
CA SER A 92 -11.42 -11.71 2.20
C SER A 92 -12.45 -12.74 1.74
N ASP A 93 -13.09 -13.45 2.66
CA ASP A 93 -14.29 -14.19 2.30
C ASP A 93 -15.45 -13.23 1.90
N GLN A 94 -16.56 -13.80 1.40
CA GLN A 94 -17.74 -13.01 1.02
C GLN A 94 -18.39 -12.24 2.17
N LEU A 95 -18.07 -12.60 3.42
CA LEU A 95 -18.55 -11.96 4.65
C LEU A 95 -17.53 -10.94 5.19
N GLY A 96 -16.42 -10.70 4.48
CA GLY A 96 -15.37 -9.76 4.86
C GLY A 96 -14.40 -10.29 5.93
N ARG A 97 -14.40 -11.59 6.23
CA ARG A 97 -13.51 -12.22 7.23
C ARG A 97 -12.25 -12.79 6.58
N GLY A 98 -11.16 -12.87 7.35
CA GLY A 98 -9.90 -13.45 6.89
C GLY A 98 -9.19 -12.59 5.83
N HIS A 99 -8.89 -11.33 6.17
CA HIS A 99 -8.29 -10.37 5.24
C HIS A 99 -6.80 -10.62 5.03
N LEU A 100 -6.43 -11.10 3.83
CA LEU A 100 -5.04 -11.22 3.38
C LEU A 100 -4.65 -9.94 2.61
N PRO A 101 -3.81 -9.05 3.18
CA PRO A 101 -3.43 -7.81 2.53
C PRO A 101 -2.48 -8.09 1.35
N ILE A 102 -2.73 -7.46 0.20
CA ILE A 102 -1.90 -7.56 -1.01
C ILE A 102 -1.19 -6.23 -1.27
N LEU A 103 -1.92 -5.12 -1.17
CA LEU A 103 -1.41 -3.81 -1.53
C LEU A 103 -1.95 -2.74 -0.57
N THR A 104 -1.07 -1.87 -0.10
CA THR A 104 -1.41 -0.75 0.79
C THR A 104 -1.45 0.59 0.05
N ASP A 105 -2.03 1.59 0.71
CA ASP A 105 -2.20 2.97 0.23
C ASP A 105 -3.01 3.11 -1.06
N VAL A 106 -3.95 2.19 -1.29
CA VAL A 106 -4.88 2.23 -2.42
C VAL A 106 -5.94 3.30 -2.17
N THR A 107 -5.97 4.30 -3.05
CA THR A 107 -6.90 5.43 -3.00
C THR A 107 -8.02 5.34 -4.01
N ALA A 108 -7.81 4.60 -5.09
CA ALA A 108 -8.84 4.29 -6.07
C ALA A 108 -8.51 2.96 -6.75
N LEU A 109 -9.56 2.22 -7.08
CA LEU A 109 -9.51 0.92 -7.74
C LEU A 109 -10.57 0.87 -8.83
N GLU A 110 -10.22 0.31 -9.97
CA GLU A 110 -11.16 0.04 -11.06
C GLU A 110 -10.84 -1.31 -11.68
N TRP A 111 -11.87 -2.14 -11.80
CA TRP A 111 -11.80 -3.43 -12.46
C TRP A 111 -12.53 -3.35 -13.79
N ARG A 112 -11.91 -3.87 -14.85
CA ARG A 112 -12.52 -3.96 -16.18
C ARG A 112 -12.37 -5.38 -16.71
N PRO A 113 -13.46 -6.15 -16.86
CA PRO A 113 -13.39 -7.41 -17.56
C PRO A 113 -13.00 -7.15 -19.01
N VAL A 114 -12.15 -8.00 -19.57
CA VAL A 114 -11.86 -7.98 -21.00
C VAL A 114 -12.67 -9.06 -21.72
N ALA A 115 -12.76 -8.97 -23.05
CA ALA A 115 -13.51 -9.94 -23.85
C ALA A 115 -12.96 -11.38 -23.71
N THR A 116 -11.67 -11.52 -23.39
CA THR A 116 -11.04 -12.80 -23.07
C THR A 116 -11.53 -13.33 -21.73
N THR A 117 -12.15 -14.51 -21.73
CA THR A 117 -12.63 -15.18 -20.52
C THR A 117 -11.52 -15.35 -19.50
N GLY A 118 -11.80 -15.01 -18.24
CA GLY A 118 -10.86 -15.15 -17.13
C GLY A 118 -9.74 -14.11 -17.07
N THR A 119 -9.71 -13.13 -17.98
CA THR A 119 -8.75 -12.03 -17.92
C THR A 119 -9.43 -10.76 -17.43
N VAL A 120 -8.77 -10.00 -16.56
CA VAL A 120 -9.30 -8.74 -16.01
C VAL A 120 -8.22 -7.68 -16.02
N ILE A 121 -8.57 -6.47 -16.45
CA ILE A 121 -7.72 -5.29 -16.29
C ILE A 121 -7.99 -4.68 -14.92
N LEU A 122 -6.93 -4.55 -14.15
CA LEU A 122 -6.90 -3.82 -12.89
C LEU A 122 -6.25 -2.46 -13.09
N ARG A 123 -6.97 -1.39 -12.73
CA ARG A 123 -6.40 -0.05 -12.61
C ARG A 123 -6.41 0.34 -11.14
N VAL A 124 -5.24 0.75 -10.64
CA VAL A 124 -5.06 1.11 -9.23
C VAL A 124 -4.33 2.44 -9.10
N LYS A 125 -4.75 3.25 -8.12
CA LYS A 125 -4.10 4.52 -7.78
C LYS A 125 -3.62 4.47 -6.33
N ARG A 126 -2.31 4.61 -6.13
CA ARG A 126 -1.67 4.50 -4.81
C ARG A 126 -1.20 5.84 -4.26
N GLY A 127 -1.82 6.33 -3.20
CA GLY A 127 -1.53 7.66 -2.66
C GLY A 127 -2.16 8.81 -3.46
N ARG A 128 -2.36 9.95 -2.78
CA ARG A 128 -3.19 11.08 -3.26
C ARG A 128 -2.78 11.67 -4.62
N ARG A 129 -1.49 11.65 -4.97
CA ARG A 129 -0.95 12.27 -6.21
C ARG A 129 -0.40 11.28 -7.23
N ALA A 130 -0.55 9.97 -7.02
CA ALA A 130 -0.01 9.01 -7.97
C ALA A 130 -0.81 8.94 -9.27
N LYS A 131 -0.12 8.55 -10.34
CA LYS A 131 -0.75 8.18 -11.60
C LYS A 131 -1.49 6.85 -11.45
N TRP A 132 -2.49 6.64 -12.30
CA TRP A 132 -3.09 5.31 -12.45
C TRP A 132 -2.02 4.33 -12.93
N GLN A 133 -1.92 3.20 -12.24
CA GLN A 133 -1.17 2.03 -12.64
C GLN A 133 -2.17 1.03 -13.22
N THR A 134 -1.82 0.39 -14.33
CA THR A 134 -2.68 -0.59 -15.00
C THR A 134 -1.94 -1.92 -15.06
N ALA A 135 -2.63 -2.99 -14.68
CA ALA A 135 -2.15 -4.36 -14.74
C ALA A 135 -3.19 -5.21 -15.48
N LEU A 136 -2.74 -6.07 -16.38
CA LEU A 136 -3.55 -7.16 -16.90
C LEU A 136 -3.34 -8.35 -15.95
N LEU A 137 -4.43 -8.99 -15.54
CA LEU A 137 -4.37 -10.18 -14.70
C LEU A 137 -4.99 -11.34 -15.45
N ASP A 138 -4.23 -12.42 -15.58
CA ASP A 138 -4.74 -13.70 -16.04
C ASP A 138 -5.25 -14.53 -14.85
N LEU A 139 -6.57 -14.71 -14.77
CA LEU A 139 -7.30 -15.39 -13.71
C LEU A 139 -8.21 -16.47 -14.32
N ARG A 140 -7.76 -17.10 -15.39
CA ARG A 140 -8.43 -18.25 -16.01
C ARG A 140 -8.38 -19.45 -15.07
N ALA A 141 -9.37 -20.34 -15.19
CA ALA A 141 -9.34 -21.61 -14.49
C ALA A 141 -8.03 -22.35 -14.81
N PRO A 142 -7.47 -23.12 -13.85
CA PRO A 142 -6.36 -24.01 -14.14
C PRO A 142 -6.73 -24.85 -15.37
N SER A 143 -5.83 -24.85 -16.36
CA SER A 143 -5.99 -25.73 -17.52
C SER A 143 -5.88 -27.14 -16.98
N GLY A 144 -7.01 -27.85 -16.90
CA GLY A 144 -7.03 -29.24 -16.48
C GLY A 144 -6.25 -30.05 -17.50
N ASP A 145 -4.98 -30.34 -17.21
CA ASP A 145 -4.38 -31.56 -17.71
C ASP A 145 -4.94 -32.71 -16.86
N LEU A 146 -5.70 -33.56 -17.53
CA LEU A 146 -6.16 -34.87 -17.09
C LEU A 146 -4.99 -35.81 -16.87
#